data_AF-A0A956ELH3-F1
#
_entry.id   AF-A0A956ELH3-F1
#
_cell.length_a   1.000
_cell.length_b   1.000
_cell.length_c   1.000
_cell.angle_alpha   90.00
_cell.angle_beta   90.00
_cell.angle_gamma   90.00
#
_symmetry.space_group_name_H-M   'P 1'
#
loop_
_entity.id
_entity.type
_entity.pdbx_description
1 polymer ?
#
loop_
_entity_poly.entity_id
_entity_poly.type
_entity_poly.pdbx_seq_one_letter_code
_entity_poly.pdbx_strand_id
1 'polypeptide(L)'
;RPWSDWIFLSQTRDRDGGGFHIHNPWGNSTQPQGAADRNRLEIAYHTASGQDKWGQFVLHGPTGNVGLSTANPQARLDVNGTTIIRGDLQVKNGAGTTTVLLDASQGDIRLQGADCAEHFPVLDRAGIDAGSVLVVDEGGLRLCARDYDRRVAGVVSGAGEFKPGIRLGFDGDGDGDTLPIALVGRVRCKVDASFGAIELGDLLTTSPTPGHAMKASDQARAFGAVLGKALEPLAEGQGMITILVCLQ
;
A
#
# COMPACT_ATOMS: atom_id res chain seq x y z
N ARG A 1 52.87 1.44 -0.61
CA ARG A 1 51.40 1.38 -0.44
C ARG A 1 50.80 1.81 -1.77
N PRO A 2 50.12 0.95 -2.55
CA PRO A 2 49.47 1.43 -3.77
C PRO A 2 48.15 2.11 -3.38
N TRP A 3 48.05 3.37 -3.75
CA TRP A 3 46.89 4.24 -3.56
C TRP A 3 45.76 3.68 -4.42
N SER A 4 44.76 3.02 -3.83
CA SER A 4 43.73 2.26 -4.56
C SER A 4 42.38 2.98 -4.72
N ASP A 5 42.21 4.18 -4.19
CA ASP A 5 40.93 4.89 -4.25
C ASP A 5 41.04 6.16 -5.09
N TRP A 6 40.99 6.01 -6.41
CA TRP A 6 40.92 7.14 -7.34
C TRP A 6 39.48 7.33 -7.83
N ILE A 7 38.98 8.57 -7.82
CA ILE A 7 37.73 8.95 -8.48
C ILE A 7 38.09 9.63 -9.80
N PHE A 8 37.70 9.02 -10.91
CA PHE A 8 37.83 9.60 -12.25
C PHE A 8 36.48 10.19 -12.66
N LEU A 9 36.48 11.48 -13.02
CA LEU A 9 35.29 12.17 -13.51
C LEU A 9 35.53 12.50 -14.99
N SER A 10 34.68 12.00 -15.87
CA SER A 10 34.75 12.26 -17.32
C SER A 10 33.45 12.90 -17.79
N GLN A 11 33.58 13.93 -18.63
CA GLN A 11 32.45 14.57 -19.29
C GLN A 11 32.49 14.20 -20.77
N THR A 12 31.43 13.54 -21.26
CA THR A 12 31.21 13.33 -22.70
C THR A 12 30.25 14.40 -23.20
N ARG A 13 30.54 15.01 -24.35
CA ARG A 13 29.78 16.14 -24.90
C ARG A 13 29.40 15.88 -26.34
N ASP A 14 28.19 16.26 -26.70
CA ASP A 14 27.65 16.12 -28.06
C ASP A 14 27.84 17.38 -28.93
N ARG A 15 28.41 18.46 -28.38
CA ARG A 15 28.72 19.72 -29.06
C ARG A 15 29.94 20.41 -28.44
N ASP A 16 30.61 21.28 -29.21
CA ASP A 16 31.71 22.12 -28.74
C ASP A 16 31.21 23.21 -27.76
N GLY A 17 31.84 23.32 -26.57
CA GLY A 17 31.50 24.26 -25.49
C GLY A 17 30.97 23.61 -24.19
N GLY A 18 30.88 24.36 -23.07
CA GLY A 18 30.39 23.84 -21.77
C GLY A 18 31.48 23.25 -20.85
N GLY A 19 31.13 22.96 -19.58
CA GLY A 19 32.02 22.40 -18.54
C GLY A 19 31.27 21.60 -17.48
N PHE A 20 31.99 20.97 -16.55
CA PHE A 20 31.47 20.21 -15.41
C PHE A 20 31.89 20.90 -14.10
N HIS A 21 30.92 21.41 -13.34
CA HIS A 21 31.18 22.13 -12.10
C HIS A 21 30.76 21.29 -10.89
N ILE A 22 31.71 21.00 -10.01
CA ILE A 22 31.42 20.58 -8.63
C ILE A 22 31.65 21.80 -7.75
N HIS A 23 30.57 22.32 -7.17
CA HIS A 23 30.63 23.54 -6.38
C HIS A 23 29.91 23.37 -5.05
N ASN A 24 30.49 23.93 -4.00
CA ASN A 24 29.75 24.33 -2.82
C ASN A 24 29.41 25.82 -3.01
N PRO A 25 28.13 26.20 -3.24
CA PRO A 25 27.69 27.56 -3.56
C PRO A 25 27.78 28.52 -2.37
N TRP A 26 28.98 28.66 -1.81
CA TRP A 26 29.30 29.57 -0.72
C TRP A 26 29.09 31.05 -1.13
N GLY A 27 29.04 31.37 -2.44
CA GLY A 27 29.02 32.75 -2.94
C GLY A 27 27.74 33.26 -3.63
N ASN A 28 26.71 32.43 -3.86
CA ASN A 28 25.49 32.82 -4.59
C ASN A 28 24.19 32.57 -3.80
N SER A 29 24.27 32.70 -2.47
CA SER A 29 23.13 32.50 -1.58
C SER A 29 22.72 33.82 -0.95
N THR A 30 21.45 34.19 -1.11
CA THR A 30 20.82 35.28 -0.34
C THR A 30 20.51 34.87 1.11
N GLN A 31 20.81 33.61 1.49
CA GLN A 31 20.53 33.07 2.82
C GLN A 31 21.61 33.45 3.85
N PRO A 32 21.23 33.68 5.12
CA PRO A 32 22.15 34.10 6.19
C PRO A 32 23.32 33.13 6.40
N GLN A 33 24.46 33.65 6.84
CA GLN A 33 25.63 32.86 7.23
C GLN A 33 25.26 31.87 8.35
N GLY A 34 25.47 30.57 8.08
CA GLY A 34 25.12 29.48 9.00
C GLY A 34 23.76 28.80 8.76
N ALA A 35 22.96 29.24 7.77
CA ALA A 35 21.73 28.55 7.39
C ALA A 35 22.01 27.12 6.86
N ALA A 36 21.17 26.16 7.25
CA ALA A 36 21.29 24.76 6.87
C ALA A 36 21.47 24.58 5.34
N ASP A 37 20.69 25.30 4.54
CA ASP A 37 20.68 25.21 3.07
C ASP A 37 21.99 25.65 2.38
N ARG A 38 23.00 26.09 3.15
CA ARG A 38 24.33 26.50 2.67
C ARG A 38 25.36 25.37 2.59
N ASN A 39 25.10 24.20 3.16
CA ASN A 39 26.01 23.08 3.12
C ASN A 39 25.52 22.07 2.07
N ARG A 40 25.81 22.27 0.78
CA ARG A 40 25.38 21.31 -0.25
C ARG A 40 26.42 21.12 -1.33
N LEU A 41 26.39 19.94 -1.94
CA LEU A 41 27.16 19.59 -3.13
C LEU A 41 26.22 19.69 -4.32
N GLU A 42 26.53 20.54 -5.30
CA GLU A 42 25.76 20.62 -6.54
C GLU A 42 26.62 20.31 -7.75
N ILE A 43 26.00 19.62 -8.70
CA ILE A 43 26.52 19.45 -10.05
C ILE A 43 25.59 20.25 -10.98
N ALA A 44 26.18 21.20 -11.70
CA ALA A 44 25.47 22.00 -12.69
C ALA A 44 25.89 21.65 -14.11
N TYR A 45 24.97 21.90 -15.03
CA TYR A 45 25.26 21.90 -16.46
C TYR A 45 25.61 23.32 -16.92
N HIS A 46 26.84 23.54 -17.38
CA HIS A 46 27.23 24.81 -18.00
C HIS A 46 26.83 24.82 -19.48
N THR A 47 25.94 25.73 -19.84
CA THR A 47 25.41 25.87 -21.20
C THR A 47 26.43 26.52 -22.15
N ALA A 48 26.28 26.28 -23.45
CA ALA A 48 27.09 26.93 -24.50
C ALA A 48 26.96 28.47 -24.50
N SER A 49 25.86 29.01 -23.93
CA SER A 49 25.63 30.44 -23.73
C SER A 49 26.27 31.01 -22.46
N GLY A 50 27.11 30.24 -21.76
CA GLY A 50 27.83 30.70 -20.57
C GLY A 50 27.01 30.70 -19.27
N GLN A 51 25.81 30.09 -19.26
CA GLN A 51 24.94 30.02 -18.07
C GLN A 51 25.06 28.68 -17.37
N ASP A 52 25.21 28.68 -16.04
CA ASP A 52 25.13 27.48 -15.22
C ASP A 52 23.67 27.12 -14.88
N LYS A 53 23.29 25.88 -15.17
CA LYS A 53 22.01 25.30 -14.76
C LYS A 53 22.21 24.49 -13.49
N TRP A 54 21.97 25.14 -12.34
CA TRP A 54 22.00 24.54 -11.01
C TRP A 54 20.79 23.64 -10.76
N GLY A 55 20.83 22.87 -9.67
CA GLY A 55 19.72 22.01 -9.26
C GLY A 55 19.57 20.70 -10.06
N GLN A 56 20.52 20.34 -10.93
CA GLN A 56 20.44 19.11 -11.72
C GLN A 56 20.71 17.87 -10.86
N PHE A 57 21.77 17.90 -10.07
CA PHE A 57 22.05 16.96 -9.00
C PHE A 57 22.45 17.74 -7.76
N VAL A 58 21.79 17.47 -6.64
CA VAL A 58 22.02 18.16 -5.37
C VAL A 58 22.12 17.14 -4.24
N LEU A 59 23.17 17.21 -3.43
CA LEU A 59 23.23 16.57 -2.12
C LEU A 59 23.14 17.66 -1.06
N HIS A 60 22.01 17.72 -0.36
CA HIS A 60 21.72 18.70 0.67
C HIS A 60 22.32 18.24 2.00
N GLY A 61 23.43 18.85 2.42
CA GLY A 61 24.27 18.39 3.54
C GLY A 61 23.61 18.29 4.92
N PRO A 62 22.78 19.25 5.39
CA PRO A 62 22.16 19.13 6.72
C PRO A 62 21.15 17.99 6.80
N THR A 63 20.39 17.80 5.72
CA THR A 63 19.37 16.74 5.68
C THR A 63 19.95 15.42 5.22
N GLY A 64 21.00 15.42 4.40
CA GLY A 64 21.48 14.26 3.64
C GLY A 64 20.57 13.86 2.47
N ASN A 65 19.71 14.76 1.99
CA ASN A 65 18.78 14.49 0.90
C ASN A 65 19.46 14.63 -0.47
N VAL A 66 19.09 13.79 -1.42
CA VAL A 66 19.54 13.83 -2.81
C VAL A 66 18.40 14.30 -3.71
N GLY A 67 18.64 15.39 -4.44
CA GLY A 67 17.72 15.94 -5.44
C GLY A 67 18.21 15.70 -6.86
N LEU A 68 17.31 15.29 -7.75
CA LEU A 68 17.50 15.26 -9.20
C LEU A 68 16.53 16.24 -9.86
N SER A 69 17.05 17.23 -10.58
CA SER A 69 16.27 18.36 -11.14
C SER A 69 15.49 19.21 -10.13
N THR A 70 15.92 19.20 -8.86
CA THR A 70 15.42 20.06 -7.78
C THR A 70 16.57 20.51 -6.88
N ALA A 71 16.58 21.80 -6.51
CA ALA A 71 17.59 22.37 -5.62
C ALA A 71 17.22 22.26 -4.13
N ASN A 72 15.99 21.86 -3.83
CA ASN A 72 15.47 21.79 -2.47
C ASN A 72 14.71 20.47 -2.24
N PRO A 73 15.42 19.33 -2.16
CA PRO A 73 14.81 18.02 -2.06
C PRO A 73 14.05 17.84 -0.74
N GLN A 74 12.78 17.43 -0.83
CA GLN A 74 11.88 17.31 0.34
C GLN A 74 11.96 15.94 1.02
N ALA A 75 12.64 14.97 0.42
CA ALA A 75 12.87 13.63 0.94
C ALA A 75 14.30 13.15 0.68
N ARG A 76 14.68 12.00 1.25
CA ARG A 76 16.03 11.41 1.09
C ARG A 76 16.46 11.27 -0.36
N LEU A 77 15.52 10.93 -1.24
CA LEU A 77 15.66 10.97 -2.68
C LEU A 77 14.42 11.69 -3.23
N ASP A 78 14.64 12.75 -3.99
CA ASP A 78 13.58 13.56 -4.61
C ASP A 78 13.93 13.78 -6.10
N VAL A 79 13.04 13.35 -6.99
CA VAL A 79 13.25 13.42 -8.44
C VAL A 79 12.13 14.24 -9.05
N ASN A 80 12.48 15.44 -9.52
CA ASN A 80 11.55 16.28 -10.26
C ASN A 80 11.49 15.85 -11.72
N GLY A 81 10.71 14.81 -12.01
CA GLY A 81 10.56 14.21 -13.33
C GLY A 81 10.19 12.72 -13.25
N THR A 82 10.33 12.00 -14.37
CA THR A 82 10.09 10.56 -14.43
C THR A 82 11.37 9.77 -14.17
N THR A 83 11.31 8.78 -13.28
CA THR A 83 12.41 7.85 -13.03
C THR A 83 12.23 6.56 -13.83
N ILE A 84 13.28 6.11 -14.51
CA ILE A 84 13.36 4.77 -15.12
C ILE A 84 14.28 3.90 -14.24
N ILE A 85 13.75 2.83 -13.67
CA ILE A 85 14.50 1.87 -12.86
C ILE A 85 14.69 0.59 -13.67
N ARG A 86 15.95 0.15 -13.82
CA ARG A 86 16.29 -1.15 -14.42
C ARG A 86 16.65 -2.12 -13.31
N GLY A 87 15.89 -3.21 -13.19
CA GLY A 87 15.93 -4.10 -12.03
C GLY A 87 14.84 -3.77 -11.01
N ASP A 88 14.91 -4.39 -9.85
CA ASP A 88 13.85 -4.34 -8.84
C ASP A 88 13.83 -3.03 -8.05
N LEU A 89 12.64 -2.59 -7.64
CA LEU A 89 12.45 -1.58 -6.60
C LEU A 89 11.94 -2.25 -5.32
N GLN A 90 12.68 -2.09 -4.21
CA GLN A 90 12.33 -2.64 -2.90
C GLN A 90 12.02 -1.52 -1.90
N VAL A 91 10.83 -1.58 -1.30
CA VAL A 91 10.48 -0.79 -0.11
C VAL A 91 10.66 -1.68 1.11
N LYS A 92 11.45 -1.22 2.08
CA LYS A 92 11.77 -1.96 3.30
C LYS A 92 11.24 -1.26 4.54
N ASN A 93 10.83 -2.02 5.55
CA ASN A 93 10.51 -1.48 6.87
C ASN A 93 11.79 -1.18 7.68
N GLY A 94 11.64 -0.64 8.89
CA GLY A 94 12.77 -0.32 9.78
C GLY A 94 13.62 -1.52 10.22
N ALA A 95 13.11 -2.74 10.08
CA ALA A 95 13.84 -3.99 10.34
C ALA A 95 14.58 -4.51 9.09
N GLY A 96 14.48 -3.82 7.94
CA GLY A 96 15.12 -4.21 6.68
C GLY A 96 14.35 -5.27 5.87
N THR A 97 13.14 -5.64 6.28
CA THR A 97 12.27 -6.56 5.53
C THR A 97 11.60 -5.84 4.37
N THR A 98 11.65 -6.40 3.15
CA THR A 98 10.93 -5.88 1.98
C THR A 98 9.42 -6.07 2.14
N THR A 99 8.68 -4.97 2.18
CA THR A 99 7.21 -4.93 2.33
C THR A 99 6.49 -4.70 1.01
N VAL A 100 7.14 -4.04 0.05
CA VAL A 100 6.68 -3.90 -1.34
C VAL A 100 7.86 -4.15 -2.27
N LEU A 101 7.65 -4.99 -3.29
CA LEU A 101 8.63 -5.27 -4.33
C LEU A 101 7.97 -5.07 -5.70
N LEU A 102 8.55 -4.19 -6.51
CA LEU A 102 8.33 -4.18 -7.95
C LEU A 102 9.40 -5.10 -8.55
N ASP A 103 9.01 -6.30 -8.96
CA ASP A 103 9.92 -7.32 -9.49
C ASP A 103 10.01 -7.15 -11.01
N ALA A 104 11.11 -6.57 -11.48
CA ALA A 104 11.33 -6.34 -12.90
C ALA A 104 11.69 -7.62 -13.67
N SER A 105 12.12 -8.67 -12.96
CA SER A 105 12.46 -9.96 -13.57
C SER A 105 11.20 -10.75 -13.95
N GLN A 106 10.17 -10.70 -13.11
CA GLN A 106 8.90 -11.38 -13.31
C GLN A 106 7.80 -10.45 -13.87
N GLY A 107 7.98 -9.14 -13.81
CA GLY A 107 6.98 -8.16 -14.21
C GLY A 107 5.79 -8.10 -13.24
N ASP A 108 6.04 -8.26 -11.95
CA ASP A 108 5.01 -8.42 -10.92
C ASP A 108 5.19 -7.45 -9.74
N ILE A 109 4.12 -7.24 -8.96
CA ILE A 109 4.11 -6.47 -7.71
C ILE A 109 3.85 -7.42 -6.55
N ARG A 110 4.84 -7.61 -5.69
CA ARG A 110 4.68 -8.45 -4.48
C ARG A 110 4.35 -7.61 -3.26
N LEU A 111 3.21 -7.93 -2.65
CA LEU A 111 2.72 -7.39 -1.38
C LEU A 111 2.62 -8.52 -0.36
N GLN A 112 2.73 -8.20 0.93
CA GLN A 112 2.72 -9.21 2.00
C GLN A 112 1.32 -9.69 2.41
N GLY A 113 0.28 -8.90 2.13
CA GLY A 113 -1.08 -9.22 2.55
C GLY A 113 -1.88 -10.04 1.52
N ALA A 114 -3.04 -10.55 1.95
CA ALA A 114 -3.78 -11.60 1.25
C ALA A 114 -5.05 -11.12 0.54
N ASP A 115 -5.56 -9.94 0.90
CA ASP A 115 -6.77 -9.33 0.38
C ASP A 115 -6.58 -7.85 0.03
N CYS A 116 -7.50 -7.33 -0.78
CA CYS A 116 -7.68 -5.91 -1.01
C CYS A 116 -8.86 -5.44 -0.16
N ALA A 117 -8.60 -4.51 0.75
CA ALA A 117 -9.60 -3.99 1.67
C ALA A 117 -9.76 -2.48 1.54
N GLU A 118 -10.97 -1.99 1.76
CA GLU A 118 -11.28 -0.57 1.84
C GLU A 118 -11.83 -0.23 3.22
N HIS A 119 -11.47 0.95 3.75
CA HIS A 119 -11.99 1.40 5.03
C HIS A 119 -13.37 1.99 4.86
N PHE A 120 -14.34 1.46 5.60
CA PHE A 120 -15.70 1.97 5.64
C PHE A 120 -16.07 2.41 7.04
N PRO A 121 -16.86 3.48 7.21
CA PRO A 121 -17.51 3.80 8.46
C PRO A 121 -18.34 2.63 8.96
N VAL A 122 -18.23 2.30 10.24
CA VAL A 122 -19.00 1.23 10.89
C VAL A 122 -19.88 1.79 11.99
N LEU A 123 -21.15 1.39 11.96
CA LEU A 123 -22.15 1.69 12.95
C LEU A 123 -22.06 0.66 14.09
N ASP A 124 -22.34 1.08 15.32
CA ASP A 124 -22.39 0.19 16.48
C ASP A 124 -21.13 -0.68 16.63
N ARG A 125 -19.95 -0.02 16.64
CA ARG A 125 -18.62 -0.67 16.63
C ARG A 125 -18.44 -1.80 17.66
N ALA A 126 -19.16 -1.76 18.77
CA ALA A 126 -19.07 -2.77 19.83
C ALA A 126 -19.41 -4.18 19.31
N GLY A 127 -18.50 -5.13 19.50
CA GLY A 127 -18.69 -6.53 19.08
C GLY A 127 -18.37 -6.83 17.62
N ILE A 128 -17.90 -5.85 16.86
CA ILE A 128 -17.40 -6.06 15.49
C ILE A 128 -15.91 -6.46 15.54
N ASP A 129 -15.58 -7.71 15.23
CA ASP A 129 -14.17 -8.14 15.16
C ASP A 129 -13.76 -8.47 13.74
N ALA A 130 -12.46 -8.63 13.53
CA ALA A 130 -11.95 -9.21 12.30
C ALA A 130 -12.61 -10.58 12.03
N GLY A 131 -12.98 -10.79 10.77
CA GLY A 131 -13.77 -11.90 10.28
C GLY A 131 -15.29 -11.74 10.40
N SER A 132 -15.79 -10.66 11.01
CA SER A 132 -17.23 -10.39 11.04
C SER A 132 -17.74 -9.98 9.65
N VAL A 133 -18.91 -10.48 9.26
CA VAL A 133 -19.59 -10.14 8.02
C VAL A 133 -20.46 -8.89 8.21
N LEU A 134 -20.29 -7.89 7.36
CA LEU A 134 -21.04 -6.63 7.44
C LEU A 134 -21.98 -6.44 6.26
N VAL A 135 -23.01 -5.66 6.47
CA VAL A 135 -23.97 -5.20 5.46
C VAL A 135 -23.97 -3.67 5.40
N VAL A 136 -24.26 -3.15 4.21
CA VAL A 136 -24.51 -1.72 3.97
C VAL A 136 -25.80 -1.31 4.67
N ASP A 137 -25.75 -0.16 5.34
CA ASP A 137 -26.93 0.53 5.81
C ASP A 137 -26.78 2.06 5.73
N GLU A 138 -27.76 2.81 6.23
CA GLU A 138 -27.74 4.26 6.16
C GLU A 138 -26.59 4.82 7.01
N GLY A 139 -25.63 5.47 6.35
CA GLY A 139 -24.50 6.14 6.99
C GLY A 139 -23.28 5.27 7.31
N GLY A 140 -23.30 3.97 7.02
CA GLY A 140 -22.15 3.09 7.26
C GLY A 140 -22.47 1.61 7.14
N LEU A 141 -21.57 0.78 7.64
CA LEU A 141 -21.74 -0.68 7.67
C LEU A 141 -22.07 -1.15 9.09
N ARG A 142 -22.79 -2.25 9.20
CA ARG A 142 -23.06 -2.91 10.49
C ARG A 142 -23.01 -4.43 10.37
N LEU A 143 -23.03 -5.12 11.50
CA LEU A 143 -23.11 -6.59 11.50
C LEU A 143 -24.31 -7.07 10.69
N CYS A 144 -24.11 -8.07 9.84
CA CYS A 144 -25.23 -8.80 9.26
C CYS A 144 -26.01 -9.49 10.39
N ALA A 145 -27.34 -9.56 10.27
CA ALA A 145 -28.20 -10.27 11.24
C ALA A 145 -29.42 -10.91 10.54
N ARG A 146 -29.37 -11.01 9.21
CA ARG A 146 -30.42 -11.55 8.35
C ARG A 146 -29.75 -12.46 7.33
N ASP A 147 -30.40 -13.58 7.04
CA ASP A 147 -29.93 -14.50 6.00
C ASP A 147 -30.18 -13.94 4.60
N TYR A 148 -29.27 -14.22 3.68
CA TYR A 148 -29.36 -13.77 2.28
C TYR A 148 -29.62 -12.26 2.14
N ASP A 149 -28.96 -11.44 2.95
CA ASP A 149 -29.06 -9.99 2.85
C ASP A 149 -28.28 -9.51 1.63
N ARG A 150 -28.99 -8.94 0.66
CA ARG A 150 -28.42 -8.44 -0.59
C ARG A 150 -27.53 -7.20 -0.40
N ARG A 151 -27.51 -6.66 0.82
CA ARG A 151 -26.68 -5.51 1.20
C ARG A 151 -25.33 -5.95 1.74
N VAL A 152 -24.97 -7.23 1.68
CA VAL A 152 -23.66 -7.71 2.13
C VAL A 152 -22.53 -6.88 1.50
N ALA A 153 -21.69 -6.30 2.37
CA ALA A 153 -20.62 -5.40 1.98
C ALA A 153 -19.25 -6.08 1.96
N GLY A 154 -19.11 -7.19 2.69
CA GLY A 154 -17.86 -7.93 2.79
C GLY A 154 -17.58 -8.38 4.22
N VAL A 155 -16.31 -8.67 4.48
CA VAL A 155 -15.83 -9.23 5.76
C VAL A 155 -14.76 -8.32 6.34
N VAL A 156 -14.79 -8.06 7.63
CA VAL A 156 -13.74 -7.28 8.30
C VAL A 156 -12.40 -8.02 8.18
N SER A 157 -11.41 -7.40 7.55
CA SER A 157 -10.10 -8.01 7.32
C SER A 157 -9.20 -7.97 8.57
N GLY A 158 -8.11 -8.76 8.55
CA GLY A 158 -7.08 -8.74 9.59
C GLY A 158 -7.16 -9.85 10.64
N ALA A 159 -7.99 -10.87 10.44
CA ALA A 159 -8.09 -12.01 11.36
C ALA A 159 -7.07 -13.10 11.02
N GLY A 160 -6.57 -13.79 12.06
CA GLY A 160 -5.58 -14.87 11.92
C GLY A 160 -4.27 -14.37 11.32
N GLU A 161 -3.80 -15.06 10.28
CA GLU A 161 -2.56 -14.73 9.55
C GLU A 161 -2.77 -13.76 8.38
N PHE A 162 -4.01 -13.50 7.99
CA PHE A 162 -4.31 -12.63 6.86
C PHE A 162 -4.37 -11.17 7.29
N LYS A 163 -3.67 -10.33 6.54
CA LYS A 163 -3.73 -8.87 6.62
C LYS A 163 -3.99 -8.33 5.22
N PRO A 164 -4.64 -7.15 5.10
CA PRO A 164 -4.77 -6.45 3.82
C PRO A 164 -3.40 -6.26 3.14
N GLY A 165 -3.30 -6.67 1.88
CA GLY A 165 -2.16 -6.36 1.02
C GLY A 165 -2.26 -4.95 0.46
N ILE A 166 -3.49 -4.53 0.15
CA ILE A 166 -3.83 -3.18 -0.28
C ILE A 166 -4.93 -2.66 0.64
N ARG A 167 -4.79 -1.41 1.09
CA ARG A 167 -5.79 -0.70 1.89
C ARG A 167 -6.20 0.59 1.18
N LEU A 168 -7.47 0.72 0.85
CA LEU A 168 -8.07 1.90 0.25
C LEU A 168 -8.83 2.71 1.32
N GLY A 169 -8.99 4.02 1.08
CA GLY A 169 -9.72 4.92 1.98
C GLY A 169 -9.12 5.06 3.39
N PHE A 170 -7.83 4.71 3.56
CA PHE A 170 -7.15 4.74 4.85
C PHE A 170 -6.35 6.02 5.01
N ASP A 171 -6.79 6.92 5.88
CA ASP A 171 -6.16 8.24 6.08
C ASP A 171 -5.03 8.23 7.12
N GLY A 172 -4.59 7.06 7.59
CA GLY A 172 -3.43 6.93 8.48
C GLY A 172 -3.70 7.30 9.94
N ASP A 173 -4.61 8.25 10.18
CA ASP A 173 -5.07 8.67 11.50
C ASP A 173 -6.31 7.86 11.90
N GLY A 174 -6.15 7.07 12.95
CA GLY A 174 -7.16 6.14 13.46
C GLY A 174 -8.35 6.84 14.06
N ASP A 175 -9.26 7.31 13.22
CA ASP A 175 -10.64 7.50 13.65
C ASP A 175 -11.23 6.08 13.80
N GLY A 176 -11.48 5.68 15.04
CA GLY A 176 -11.86 4.31 15.43
C GLY A 176 -13.19 3.81 14.84
N ASP A 177 -13.81 4.65 14.00
CA ASP A 177 -15.11 4.49 13.38
C ASP A 177 -15.02 3.88 11.98
N THR A 178 -13.82 3.67 11.42
CA THR A 178 -13.67 2.92 10.15
C THR A 178 -12.97 1.58 10.32
N LEU A 179 -13.36 0.59 9.52
CA LEU A 179 -12.73 -0.72 9.50
C LEU A 179 -12.37 -1.18 8.08
N PRO A 180 -11.25 -1.91 7.91
CA PRO A 180 -10.88 -2.48 6.62
C PRO A 180 -11.82 -3.65 6.29
N ILE A 181 -12.59 -3.51 5.22
CA ILE A 181 -13.49 -4.53 4.72
C ILE A 181 -12.87 -5.17 3.49
N ALA A 182 -12.63 -6.48 3.55
CA ALA A 182 -12.13 -7.26 2.43
C ALA A 182 -13.17 -7.25 1.31
N LEU A 183 -12.79 -6.74 0.14
CA LEU A 183 -13.62 -6.70 -1.06
C LEU A 183 -13.30 -7.84 -2.02
N VAL A 184 -12.03 -8.25 -2.03
CA VAL A 184 -11.54 -9.37 -2.84
C VAL A 184 -10.31 -9.99 -2.20
N GLY A 185 -10.17 -11.31 -2.34
CA GLY A 185 -9.00 -12.06 -1.89
C GLY A 185 -9.32 -13.01 -0.73
N ARG A 186 -8.27 -13.46 -0.03
CA ARG A 186 -8.42 -14.44 1.06
C ARG A 186 -8.55 -13.73 2.40
N VAL A 187 -9.59 -14.10 3.14
CA VAL A 187 -9.84 -13.56 4.49
C VAL A 187 -10.33 -14.68 5.41
N ARG A 188 -10.13 -14.51 6.72
CA ARG A 188 -10.80 -15.32 7.74
C ARG A 188 -12.22 -14.78 7.91
N CYS A 189 -13.22 -15.64 7.89
CA CYS A 189 -14.63 -15.28 8.04
C CYS A 189 -15.26 -16.09 9.18
N LYS A 190 -16.00 -15.39 10.06
CA LYS A 190 -16.89 -16.00 11.04
C LYS A 190 -18.02 -16.67 10.29
N VAL A 191 -18.32 -17.93 10.60
CA VAL A 191 -19.33 -18.74 9.94
C VAL A 191 -20.15 -19.53 10.94
N ASP A 192 -21.40 -19.82 10.59
CA ASP A 192 -22.33 -20.62 11.37
C ASP A 192 -22.84 -21.80 10.53
N ALA A 193 -22.32 -22.99 10.80
CA ALA A 193 -22.69 -24.25 10.18
C ALA A 193 -23.96 -24.88 10.80
N SER A 194 -24.61 -24.23 11.77
CA SER A 194 -25.93 -24.67 12.28
C SER A 194 -27.01 -24.58 11.19
N PHE A 195 -26.77 -23.78 10.14
CA PHE A 195 -27.63 -23.65 8.96
C PHE A 195 -27.22 -24.57 7.80
N GLY A 196 -26.29 -25.49 8.04
CA GLY A 196 -25.77 -26.46 7.08
C GLY A 196 -24.24 -26.53 7.13
N ALA A 197 -23.72 -27.75 7.14
CA ALA A 197 -22.28 -28.00 7.06
C ALA A 197 -21.67 -27.28 5.86
N ILE A 198 -20.52 -26.63 6.08
CA ILE A 198 -19.76 -25.90 5.06
C ILE A 198 -18.65 -26.81 4.56
N GLU A 199 -18.61 -27.00 3.25
CA GLU A 199 -17.61 -27.77 2.53
C GLU A 199 -16.74 -26.86 1.64
N LEU A 200 -15.60 -27.38 1.19
CA LEU A 200 -14.71 -26.66 0.28
C LEU A 200 -15.44 -26.26 -1.00
N GLY A 201 -15.36 -24.98 -1.36
CA GLY A 201 -15.96 -24.43 -2.59
C GLY A 201 -17.42 -24.03 -2.48
N ASP A 202 -18.08 -24.30 -1.34
CA ASP A 202 -19.45 -23.86 -1.07
C ASP A 202 -19.57 -22.35 -1.19
N LEU A 203 -20.65 -21.89 -1.81
CA LEU A 203 -21.02 -20.48 -1.79
C LEU A 203 -21.48 -20.10 -0.38
N LEU A 204 -21.07 -18.92 0.07
CA LEU A 204 -21.42 -18.38 1.38
C LEU A 204 -22.25 -17.11 1.24
N THR A 205 -23.17 -16.91 2.16
CA THR A 205 -24.06 -15.75 2.28
C THR A 205 -24.12 -15.29 3.74
N THR A 206 -24.74 -14.14 4.03
CA THR A 206 -24.99 -13.71 5.43
C THR A 206 -25.85 -14.72 6.20
N SER A 207 -25.64 -14.81 7.51
CA SER A 207 -26.39 -15.63 8.46
C SER A 207 -27.35 -14.78 9.30
N PRO A 208 -28.43 -15.36 9.88
CA PRO A 208 -29.18 -14.73 10.96
C PRO A 208 -28.33 -14.53 12.22
N THR A 209 -27.26 -15.33 12.40
CA THR A 209 -26.29 -15.15 13.49
C THR A 209 -25.48 -13.88 13.26
N PRO A 210 -25.49 -12.91 14.19
CA PRO A 210 -24.85 -11.62 14.00
C PRO A 210 -23.38 -11.71 13.57
N GLY A 211 -23.03 -11.09 12.44
CA GLY A 211 -21.67 -11.05 11.91
C GLY A 211 -21.13 -12.35 11.33
N HIS A 212 -21.95 -13.39 11.16
CA HIS A 212 -21.53 -14.68 10.62
C HIS A 212 -22.03 -14.86 9.19
N ALA A 213 -21.27 -15.62 8.41
CA ALA A 213 -21.71 -16.20 7.15
C ALA A 213 -22.31 -17.59 7.37
N MET A 214 -23.03 -18.11 6.39
CA MET A 214 -23.51 -19.49 6.34
C MET A 214 -23.50 -19.99 4.90
N LYS A 215 -23.71 -21.30 4.70
CA LYS A 215 -23.84 -21.89 3.37
C LYS A 215 -25.04 -21.30 2.62
N ALA A 216 -24.81 -20.86 1.37
CA ALA A 216 -25.85 -20.39 0.46
C ALA A 216 -26.51 -21.57 -0.27
N SER A 217 -27.35 -22.31 0.45
CA SER A 217 -28.08 -23.49 -0.07
C SER A 217 -29.28 -23.14 -0.97
N ASP A 218 -29.89 -21.97 -0.77
CA ASP A 218 -31.02 -21.47 -1.57
C ASP A 218 -30.50 -20.64 -2.76
N GLN A 219 -30.48 -21.27 -3.93
CA GLN A 219 -30.01 -20.64 -5.17
C GLN A 219 -30.87 -19.45 -5.60
N ALA A 220 -32.17 -19.44 -5.29
CA ALA A 220 -33.06 -18.36 -5.70
C ALA A 220 -32.79 -17.07 -4.91
N ARG A 221 -32.40 -17.20 -3.64
CA ARG A 221 -32.04 -16.08 -2.76
C ARG A 221 -30.57 -15.68 -2.87
N ALA A 222 -29.70 -16.59 -3.32
CA ALA A 222 -28.25 -16.36 -3.41
C ALA A 222 -27.87 -15.22 -4.37
N PHE A 223 -28.65 -14.98 -5.43
CA PHE A 223 -28.33 -13.94 -6.41
C PHE A 223 -28.28 -12.55 -5.77
N GLY A 224 -27.10 -11.95 -5.70
CA GLY A 224 -26.84 -10.66 -5.06
C GLY A 224 -26.66 -10.70 -3.54
N ALA A 225 -26.61 -11.88 -2.91
CA ALA A 225 -26.34 -12.05 -1.48
C ALA A 225 -25.11 -12.93 -1.17
N VAL A 226 -24.51 -13.53 -2.21
CA VAL A 226 -23.27 -14.29 -2.08
C VAL A 226 -22.11 -13.36 -1.77
N LEU A 227 -21.36 -13.68 -0.71
CA LEU A 227 -20.17 -12.92 -0.31
C LEU A 227 -18.87 -13.57 -0.78
N GLY A 228 -18.89 -14.87 -1.10
CA GLY A 228 -17.70 -15.60 -1.50
C GLY A 228 -17.84 -17.11 -1.47
N LYS A 229 -16.69 -17.79 -1.49
CA LYS A 229 -16.55 -19.26 -1.44
C LYS A 229 -15.72 -19.73 -0.26
N ALA A 230 -16.14 -20.82 0.37
CA ALA A 230 -15.37 -21.46 1.43
C ALA A 230 -14.07 -22.06 0.88
N LEU A 231 -12.95 -21.82 1.57
CA LEU A 231 -11.64 -22.45 1.32
C LEU A 231 -11.24 -23.42 2.44
N GLU A 232 -12.07 -23.53 3.48
CA GLU A 232 -11.95 -24.48 4.59
C GLU A 232 -13.34 -24.98 4.99
N PRO A 233 -13.49 -26.24 5.43
CA PRO A 233 -14.78 -26.77 5.87
C PRO A 233 -15.10 -26.41 7.33
N LEU A 234 -16.39 -26.45 7.68
CA LEU A 234 -16.88 -26.47 9.06
C LEU A 234 -18.11 -27.37 9.15
N ALA A 235 -18.01 -28.47 9.91
CA ALA A 235 -19.07 -29.48 9.98
C ALA A 235 -20.31 -29.03 10.76
N GLU A 236 -20.11 -28.35 11.89
CA GLU A 236 -21.19 -27.94 12.80
C GLU A 236 -20.80 -26.70 13.63
N GLY A 237 -21.81 -26.03 14.18
CA GLY A 237 -21.64 -24.91 15.11
C GLY A 237 -21.05 -23.65 14.47
N GLN A 238 -20.47 -22.78 15.31
CA GLN A 238 -19.86 -21.52 14.89
C GLN A 238 -18.34 -21.64 14.89
N GLY A 239 -17.71 -21.00 13.91
CA GLY A 239 -16.26 -21.03 13.77
C GLY A 239 -15.73 -19.93 12.88
N MET A 240 -14.42 -19.93 12.71
CA MET A 240 -13.72 -19.04 11.78
C MET A 240 -13.07 -19.91 10.72
N ILE A 241 -13.34 -19.65 9.44
CA ILE A 241 -12.75 -20.38 8.31
C ILE A 241 -12.11 -19.43 7.30
N THR A 242 -11.18 -19.92 6.49
CA THR A 242 -10.69 -19.16 5.33
C THR A 242 -11.72 -19.19 4.22
N ILE A 243 -11.97 -18.03 3.61
CA ILE A 243 -12.83 -17.89 2.43
C ILE A 243 -12.13 -17.08 1.34
N LEU A 244 -12.57 -17.27 0.10
CA LEU A 244 -12.30 -16.36 -1.01
C LEU A 244 -13.47 -15.39 -1.11
N VAL A 245 -13.24 -14.12 -0.81
CA VAL A 245 -14.22 -13.05 -1.02
C VAL A 245 -14.20 -12.67 -2.50
N CYS A 246 -15.39 -12.62 -3.09
CA CYS A 246 -15.64 -12.13 -4.44
C CYS A 246 -17.04 -11.48 -4.44
N LEU A 247 -17.13 -10.21 -4.06
CA LEU A 247 -18.40 -9.48 -4.12
C LEU A 247 -18.69 -9.13 -5.59
N GLN A 248 -19.84 -9.57 -6.11
CA GLN A 248 -20.33 -9.28 -7.47
C GLN A 248 -21.75 -8.72 -7.44
#